data_AF-A0A542GCZ8-F1
#
_entry.id   AF-A0A542GCZ8-F1
#
_cell.length_a   1.000
_cell.length_b   1.000
_cell.length_c   1.000
_cell.angle_alpha   90.00
_cell.angle_beta   90.00
_cell.angle_gamma   90.00
#
_symmetry.space_group_name_H-M   'P 1'
#
loop_
_entity.id
_entity.type
_entity.pdbx_description
1 polymer ?
#
loop_
_entity_poly.entity_id
_entity_poly.type
_entity_poly.pdbx_seq_one_letter_code
_entity_poly.pdbx_strand_id
1 'polypeptide(L)'
;MAAPWDVLVSTSVGAVATIIGIVVGGFVGRRSQNQQWLRDTQTAAYGAFLQEFTAVEIELREAYLDDRPNNANWPPFNAALTSLSLVATPGVANAAGDLADAIGRFALLVADRSPKNRDNLQRIMAELAAGQLAFVNAARSSLDGSQQPINRQLGGPPPWSEIEPYVPTPGAAD
;
A
#
# COMPACT_ATOMS: atom_id res chain seq x y z
N MET A 1 -6.09 38.95 4.64
CA MET A 1 -6.87 37.70 4.80
C MET A 1 -6.18 36.66 3.95
N ALA A 2 -5.27 35.88 4.55
CA ALA A 2 -4.58 34.80 3.88
C ALA A 2 -5.33 33.50 4.19
N ALA A 3 -5.70 32.75 3.15
CA ALA A 3 -6.49 31.54 3.21
C ALA A 3 -5.78 30.41 3.97
N PRO A 4 -6.52 29.49 4.61
CA PRO A 4 -5.98 28.52 5.55
C PRO A 4 -5.39 27.32 4.81
N TRP A 5 -4.06 27.32 4.67
CA TRP A 5 -3.30 26.14 4.23
C TRP A 5 -3.18 25.07 5.33
N ASP A 6 -3.66 25.35 6.54
CA ASP A 6 -3.58 24.44 7.70
C ASP A 6 -4.70 23.38 7.78
N VAL A 7 -5.65 23.36 6.84
CA VAL A 7 -6.83 22.46 6.91
C VAL A 7 -6.76 21.28 5.93
N LEU A 8 -5.77 21.24 5.03
CA LEU A 8 -5.49 20.07 4.19
C LEU A 8 -4.51 19.12 4.89
N VAL A 9 -4.85 18.72 6.12
CA VAL A 9 -4.37 17.45 6.64
C VAL A 9 -5.00 16.40 5.74
N SER A 10 -4.21 15.91 4.78
CA SER A 10 -4.56 14.87 3.82
C SER A 10 -5.41 13.80 4.51
N THR A 11 -6.51 13.42 3.87
CA THR A 11 -7.51 12.45 4.36
C THR A 11 -6.88 11.18 4.96
N SER A 12 -5.68 10.80 4.48
CA SER A 12 -4.93 9.67 4.99
C SER A 12 -4.22 9.92 6.33
N VAL A 13 -3.62 11.09 6.53
CA VAL A 13 -3.03 11.51 7.82
C VAL A 13 -4.12 11.61 8.89
N GLY A 14 -5.30 12.12 8.51
CA GLY A 14 -6.47 12.14 9.38
C GLY A 14 -6.93 10.74 9.79
N ALA A 15 -6.95 9.78 8.86
CA ALA A 15 -7.33 8.40 9.13
C ALA A 15 -6.33 7.71 10.09
N VAL A 16 -5.03 7.86 9.85
CA VAL A 16 -3.97 7.31 10.72
C VAL A 16 -4.03 7.90 12.12
N ALA A 17 -4.13 9.24 12.24
CA ALA A 17 -4.25 9.90 13.53
C ALA A 17 -5.51 9.47 14.30
N THR A 18 -6.61 9.25 13.58
CA THR A 18 -7.85 8.72 14.14
C THR A 18 -7.64 7.32 14.70
N ILE A 19 -6.97 6.42 13.96
CA ILE A 19 -6.68 5.06 14.43
C ILE A 19 -5.79 5.09 15.68
N ILE A 20 -4.71 5.87 15.68
CA ILE A 20 -3.82 6.02 16.84
C ILE A 20 -4.62 6.54 18.05
N GLY A 21 -5.43 7.59 17.85
CA GLY A 21 -6.29 8.15 18.90
C GLY A 21 -7.32 7.15 19.43
N ILE A 22 -7.90 6.32 18.55
CA ILE A 22 -8.83 5.24 18.89
C ILE A 22 -8.14 4.16 19.74
N VAL A 23 -6.93 3.73 19.34
CA VAL A 23 -6.17 2.70 20.08
C VAL A 23 -5.76 3.22 21.46
N VAL A 24 -5.29 4.46 21.55
CA VAL A 24 -4.87 5.08 22.82
C VAL A 24 -6.07 5.43 23.71
N GLY A 25 -7.23 5.79 23.14
CA GLY A 25 -8.42 6.24 23.86
C GLY A 25 -9.42 5.13 24.26
N GLY A 26 -9.24 3.90 23.79
CA GLY A 26 -10.25 2.81 23.84
C GLY A 26 -10.64 2.24 25.21
N PHE A 27 -10.18 2.80 26.35
CA PHE A 27 -10.41 2.17 27.67
C PHE A 27 -11.67 2.66 28.43
N VAL A 28 -12.47 3.61 27.91
CA VAL A 28 -13.47 4.32 28.76
C VAL A 28 -14.96 4.00 28.51
N GLY A 29 -15.37 3.19 27.52
CA GLY A 29 -16.80 2.85 27.44
C GLY A 29 -17.26 1.81 26.43
N ARG A 30 -18.13 0.89 26.92
CA ARG A 30 -18.97 -0.10 26.20
C ARG A 30 -18.34 -1.45 25.84
N ARG A 31 -18.41 -2.38 26.81
CA ARG A 31 -18.16 -3.82 26.64
C ARG A 31 -19.08 -4.54 25.64
N SER A 32 -20.27 -4.02 25.29
CA SER A 32 -21.24 -4.73 24.42
C SER A 32 -21.14 -4.42 22.92
N GLN A 33 -20.31 -3.44 22.49
CA GLN A 33 -20.07 -3.12 21.07
C GLN A 33 -18.65 -3.49 20.60
N ASN A 34 -17.89 -4.19 21.46
CA ASN A 34 -16.45 -4.36 21.31
C ASN A 34 -16.02 -5.08 20.03
N GLN A 35 -16.79 -6.08 19.57
CA GLN A 35 -16.43 -6.83 18.35
C GLN A 35 -16.69 -6.07 17.05
N GLN A 36 -17.82 -5.37 16.96
CA GLN A 36 -18.10 -4.52 15.80
C GLN A 36 -17.09 -3.38 15.70
N TRP A 37 -16.80 -2.76 16.85
CA TRP A 37 -15.80 -1.70 16.94
C TRP A 37 -14.40 -2.15 16.53
N LEU A 38 -13.96 -3.33 16.98
CA LEU A 38 -12.66 -3.87 16.60
C LEU A 38 -12.60 -4.13 15.08
N ARG A 39 -13.66 -4.70 14.49
CA ARG A 39 -13.75 -4.91 13.04
C ARG A 39 -13.72 -3.61 12.24
N ASP A 40 -14.44 -2.59 12.69
CA ASP A 40 -14.46 -1.28 12.02
C ASP A 40 -13.06 -0.62 12.09
N THR A 41 -12.40 -0.71 13.25
CA THR A 41 -11.03 -0.19 13.44
C THR A 41 -10.00 -0.95 12.59
N GLN A 42 -10.10 -2.28 12.54
CA GLN A 42 -9.26 -3.12 11.68
C GLN A 42 -9.46 -2.76 10.20
N THR A 43 -10.71 -2.63 9.76
CA THR A 43 -11.04 -2.27 8.37
C THR A 43 -10.45 -0.92 8.00
N ALA A 44 -10.57 0.08 8.89
CA ALA A 44 -9.97 1.40 8.68
C ALA A 44 -8.44 1.34 8.60
N ALA A 45 -7.78 0.59 9.49
CA ALA A 45 -6.32 0.44 9.48
C ALA A 45 -5.81 -0.30 8.24
N TYR A 46 -6.51 -1.34 7.79
CA TYR A 46 -6.17 -2.08 6.57
C TYR A 46 -6.32 -1.20 5.33
N GLY A 47 -7.39 -0.40 5.26
CA GLY A 47 -7.61 0.57 4.20
C GLY A 47 -6.53 1.66 4.15
N ALA A 48 -6.19 2.25 5.31
CA ALA A 48 -5.15 3.26 5.41
C ALA A 48 -3.78 2.72 4.97
N PHE A 49 -3.42 1.50 5.38
CA PHE A 49 -2.19 0.86 4.93
C PHE A 49 -2.15 0.67 3.41
N LEU A 50 -3.22 0.13 2.81
CA LEU A 50 -3.28 -0.06 1.35
C LEU A 50 -3.22 1.25 0.57
N GLN A 51 -3.84 2.31 1.10
CA GLN A 51 -3.78 3.63 0.50
C GLN A 51 -2.34 4.17 0.48
N GLU A 52 -1.66 4.15 1.62
CA GLU A 52 -0.28 4.64 1.71
C GLU A 52 0.71 3.75 0.97
N PHE A 53 0.50 2.43 0.97
CA PHE A 53 1.24 1.49 0.12
C PHE A 53 1.14 1.89 -1.36
N THR A 54 -0.08 2.13 -1.85
CA THR A 54 -0.31 2.50 -3.25
C THR A 54 0.34 3.83 -3.59
N ALA A 55 0.30 4.80 -2.69
CA ALA A 55 0.95 6.10 -2.88
C ALA A 55 2.48 5.97 -3.03
N VAL A 56 3.13 5.18 -2.18
CA VAL A 56 4.57 4.91 -2.28
C VAL A 56 4.89 4.11 -3.54
N GLU A 57 4.10 3.08 -3.85
CA GLU A 57 4.30 2.21 -5.01
C GLU A 57 4.23 2.98 -6.35
N ILE A 58 3.26 3.89 -6.50
CA ILE A 58 3.14 4.77 -7.67
C ILE A 58 4.38 5.66 -7.82
N GLU A 59 4.79 6.35 -6.75
CA GLU A 59 5.96 7.24 -6.79
C GLU A 59 7.25 6.47 -7.10
N LEU A 60 7.45 5.28 -6.52
CA LEU A 60 8.61 4.45 -6.83
C LEU A 60 8.61 3.98 -8.29
N ARG A 61 7.43 3.65 -8.83
CA ARG A 61 7.29 3.29 -10.24
C ARG A 61 7.62 4.45 -11.15
N GLU A 62 7.04 5.62 -10.93
CA GLU A 62 7.31 6.81 -11.72
C GLU A 62 8.80 7.16 -11.67
N ALA A 63 9.39 7.15 -10.46
CA ALA A 63 10.81 7.41 -10.29
C ALA A 63 11.71 6.40 -11.04
N TYR A 64 11.33 5.12 -11.06
CA TYR A 64 12.05 4.10 -11.82
C TYR A 64 12.00 4.35 -13.33
N LEU A 65 10.83 4.72 -13.85
CA LEU A 65 10.60 4.91 -15.28
C LEU A 65 11.23 6.20 -15.81
N ASP A 66 11.21 7.25 -15.01
CA ASP A 66 11.81 8.54 -15.33
C ASP A 66 13.32 8.60 -15.04
N ASP A 67 13.90 7.50 -14.55
CA ASP A 67 15.30 7.40 -14.11
C ASP A 67 15.71 8.55 -13.17
N ARG A 68 14.85 8.83 -12.18
CA ARG A 68 15.03 9.92 -11.21
C ARG A 68 15.08 9.39 -9.77
N PRO A 69 15.62 10.17 -8.82
CA PRO A 69 15.42 9.89 -7.41
C PRO A 69 13.93 9.84 -7.06
N ASN A 70 13.55 8.95 -6.14
CA ASN A 70 12.19 8.94 -5.60
C ASN A 70 12.01 10.02 -4.53
N ASN A 71 10.79 10.55 -4.45
CA ASN A 71 10.31 11.50 -3.45
C ASN A 71 9.19 10.87 -2.61
N ALA A 72 9.25 9.57 -2.38
CA ALA A 72 8.22 8.85 -1.66
C ALA A 72 8.03 9.41 -0.24
N ASN A 73 6.77 9.65 0.13
CA ASN A 73 6.43 10.14 1.44
C ASN A 73 6.39 8.97 2.44
N TRP A 74 7.56 8.61 2.97
CA TRP A 74 7.73 7.49 3.91
C TRP A 74 7.02 7.64 5.27
N PRO A 75 6.94 8.84 5.89
CA PRO A 75 6.34 8.96 7.21
C PRO A 75 4.87 8.49 7.31
N PRO A 76 3.94 8.85 6.40
CA PRO A 76 2.57 8.32 6.42
C PRO A 76 2.52 6.80 6.25
N PHE A 77 3.33 6.24 5.34
CA PHE A 77 3.43 4.78 5.16
C PHE A 77 3.86 4.06 6.44
N ASN A 78 4.91 4.55 7.10
CA ASN A 78 5.40 3.99 8.37
C ASN A 78 4.37 4.15 9.51
N ALA A 79 3.65 5.27 9.53
CA ALA A 79 2.61 5.52 10.53
C ALA A 79 1.40 4.58 10.32
N ALA A 80 1.03 4.31 9.06
CA ALA A 80 -0.01 3.34 8.71
C ALA A 80 0.39 1.91 9.09
N LEU A 81 1.63 1.50 8.84
CA LEU A 81 2.18 0.21 9.30
C LEU A 81 2.14 0.06 10.83
N THR A 82 2.56 1.11 11.54
CA THR A 82 2.55 1.11 13.00
C THR A 82 1.11 0.99 13.51
N SER A 83 0.19 1.79 12.97
CA SER A 83 -1.23 1.74 13.32
C SER A 83 -1.86 0.38 13.04
N LEU A 84 -1.52 -0.23 11.91
CA LEU A 84 -1.96 -1.56 11.53
C LEU A 84 -1.49 -2.62 12.54
N SER A 85 -0.22 -2.55 12.99
CA SER A 85 0.33 -3.53 13.94
C SER A 85 -0.37 -3.54 15.30
N LEU A 86 -1.03 -2.45 15.69
CA LEU A 86 -1.78 -2.34 16.94
C LEU A 86 -3.10 -3.12 16.94
N VAL A 87 -3.68 -3.36 15.75
CA VAL A 87 -5.03 -3.94 15.61
C VAL A 87 -5.06 -5.22 14.77
N ALA A 88 -3.99 -5.48 14.02
CA ALA A 88 -3.85 -6.64 13.16
C ALA A 88 -3.65 -7.94 13.94
N THR A 89 -4.18 -9.04 13.40
CA THR A 89 -3.76 -10.38 13.84
C THR A 89 -2.31 -10.64 13.40
N PRO A 90 -1.58 -11.59 14.02
CA PRO A 90 -0.21 -11.90 13.62
C PRO A 90 -0.07 -12.22 12.12
N GLY A 91 -1.04 -12.94 11.53
CA GLY A 91 -1.02 -13.26 10.10
C GLY A 91 -1.13 -12.02 9.20
N VAL A 92 -1.96 -11.05 9.59
CA VAL A 92 -2.10 -9.79 8.85
C VAL A 92 -0.86 -8.91 9.01
N ALA A 93 -0.31 -8.82 10.23
CA ALA A 93 0.89 -8.05 10.52
C ALA A 93 2.10 -8.58 9.74
N ASN A 94 2.28 -9.92 9.69
CA ASN A 94 3.35 -10.54 8.92
C ASN A 94 3.20 -10.27 7.42
N ALA A 95 2.00 -10.44 6.85
CA ALA A 95 1.76 -10.16 5.44
C ALA A 95 1.98 -8.68 5.07
N ALA A 96 1.65 -7.75 5.98
CA ALA A 96 1.94 -6.33 5.82
C ALA A 96 3.46 -6.05 5.87
N GLY A 97 4.19 -6.74 6.77
CA GLY A 97 5.64 -6.68 6.87
C GLY A 97 6.32 -7.16 5.59
N ASP A 98 5.93 -8.33 5.07
CA ASP A 98 6.46 -8.89 3.82
C ASP A 98 6.24 -7.94 2.63
N LEU A 99 5.07 -7.29 2.57
CA LEU A 99 4.76 -6.29 1.55
C LEU A 99 5.60 -5.01 1.73
N ALA A 100 5.81 -4.56 2.97
CA ALA A 100 6.66 -3.40 3.27
C ALA A 100 8.13 -3.68 2.89
N ASP A 101 8.61 -4.91 3.11
CA ASP A 101 9.95 -5.33 2.69
C ASP A 101 10.10 -5.33 1.17
N ALA A 102 9.05 -5.72 0.43
CA ALA A 102 9.03 -5.63 -1.03
C ALA A 102 9.11 -4.18 -1.51
N ILE A 103 8.39 -3.25 -0.85
CA ILE A 103 8.50 -1.81 -1.12
C ILE A 103 9.92 -1.29 -0.82
N GLY A 104 10.53 -1.73 0.29
CA GLY A 104 11.91 -1.39 0.62
C GLY A 104 12.89 -1.85 -0.47
N ARG A 105 12.74 -3.09 -0.94
CA ARG A 105 13.53 -3.61 -2.08
C ARG A 105 13.30 -2.81 -3.36
N PHE A 106 12.07 -2.38 -3.62
CA PHE A 106 11.79 -1.52 -4.78
C PHE A 106 12.47 -0.16 -4.66
N ALA A 107 12.43 0.47 -3.49
CA ALA A 107 13.12 1.73 -3.24
C ALA A 107 14.64 1.62 -3.44
N LEU A 108 15.25 0.52 -3.00
CA LEU A 108 16.67 0.22 -3.26
C LEU A 108 16.95 0.07 -4.76
N LEU A 109 16.07 -0.61 -5.49
CA LEU A 109 16.18 -0.77 -6.95
C LEU A 109 16.04 0.57 -7.70
N VAL A 110 15.18 1.47 -7.23
CA VAL A 110 15.08 2.84 -7.78
C VAL A 110 16.36 3.63 -7.49
N ALA A 111 16.90 3.53 -6.27
CA ALA A 111 18.11 4.23 -5.86
C ALA A 111 19.40 3.69 -6.52
N ASP A 112 19.38 2.46 -7.03
CA ASP A 112 20.50 1.87 -7.76
C ASP A 112 20.81 2.68 -9.03
N ARG A 113 22.10 3.04 -9.19
CA ARG A 113 22.60 3.79 -10.35
C ARG A 113 22.91 2.92 -11.57
N SER A 114 22.72 1.61 -11.44
CA SER A 114 22.83 0.67 -12.56
C SER A 114 21.74 0.96 -13.61
N PRO A 115 22.02 0.70 -14.91
CA PRO A 115 21.02 0.85 -15.95
C PRO A 115 19.72 0.13 -15.61
N LYS A 116 18.59 0.83 -15.75
CA LYS A 116 17.27 0.28 -15.48
C LYS A 116 16.98 -0.88 -16.44
N ASN A 117 16.41 -1.95 -15.92
CA ASN A 117 16.12 -3.17 -16.67
C ASN A 117 14.68 -3.63 -16.40
N ARG A 118 13.98 -3.96 -17.49
CA ARG A 118 12.64 -4.55 -17.48
C ARG A 118 12.53 -5.78 -16.57
N ASP A 119 13.51 -6.68 -16.58
CA ASP A 119 13.42 -7.92 -15.79
C ASP A 119 13.37 -7.64 -14.28
N ASN A 120 14.16 -6.66 -13.82
CA ASN A 120 14.17 -6.26 -12.42
C ASN A 120 12.85 -5.60 -12.04
N LEU A 121 12.32 -4.73 -12.91
CA LEU A 121 11.02 -4.10 -12.71
C LEU A 121 9.89 -5.14 -12.70
N GLN A 122 9.89 -6.09 -13.62
CA GLN A 122 8.88 -7.14 -13.68
C GLN A 122 8.92 -8.03 -12.43
N ARG A 123 10.12 -8.40 -11.97
CA ARG A 123 10.29 -9.20 -10.75
C ARG A 123 9.73 -8.47 -9.52
N ILE A 124 10.13 -7.22 -9.30
CA ILE A 124 9.68 -6.48 -8.12
C ILE A 124 8.18 -6.20 -8.17
N MET A 125 7.62 -5.94 -9.36
CA MET A 125 6.19 -5.77 -9.55
C MET A 125 5.40 -7.05 -9.24
N ALA A 126 5.92 -8.22 -9.63
CA ALA A 126 5.32 -9.50 -9.28
C ALA A 126 5.38 -9.77 -7.77
N GLU A 127 6.49 -9.43 -7.10
CA GLU A 127 6.61 -9.52 -5.64
C GLU A 127 5.59 -8.62 -4.93
N LEU A 128 5.44 -7.36 -5.36
CA LEU A 128 4.48 -6.42 -4.80
C LEU A 128 3.03 -6.91 -4.99
N ALA A 129 2.69 -7.41 -6.18
CA ALA A 129 1.38 -7.98 -6.48
C ALA A 129 1.08 -9.20 -5.59
N ALA A 130 2.04 -10.11 -5.43
CA ALA A 130 1.91 -11.29 -4.57
C ALA A 130 1.74 -10.89 -3.09
N GLY A 131 2.54 -9.95 -2.61
CA GLY A 131 2.45 -9.44 -1.24
C GLY A 131 1.14 -8.73 -0.95
N GLN A 132 0.65 -7.88 -1.87
CA GLN A 132 -0.65 -7.23 -1.73
C GLN A 132 -1.78 -8.26 -1.68
N LEU A 133 -1.74 -9.29 -2.53
CA LEU A 133 -2.73 -10.36 -2.51
C LEU A 133 -2.69 -11.16 -1.20
N ALA A 134 -1.50 -11.48 -0.70
CA ALA A 134 -1.31 -12.16 0.58
C ALA A 134 -1.88 -11.31 1.74
N PHE A 135 -1.58 -10.02 1.77
CA PHE A 135 -2.13 -9.08 2.75
C PHE A 135 -3.66 -9.03 2.70
N VAL A 136 -4.25 -8.85 1.51
CA VAL A 136 -5.70 -8.79 1.33
C VAL A 136 -6.37 -10.08 1.79
N ASN A 137 -5.80 -11.24 1.47
CA ASN A 137 -6.35 -12.52 1.90
C ASN A 137 -6.23 -12.72 3.41
N ALA A 138 -5.12 -12.32 4.03
CA ALA A 138 -4.96 -12.35 5.48
C ALA A 138 -5.98 -11.42 6.17
N ALA A 139 -6.18 -10.21 5.64
CA ALA A 139 -7.13 -9.23 6.16
C ALA A 139 -8.59 -9.71 6.01
N ARG A 140 -8.93 -10.31 4.87
CA ARG A 140 -10.25 -10.93 4.65
C ARG A 140 -10.51 -12.04 5.66
N SER A 141 -9.55 -12.95 5.81
CA SER A 141 -9.64 -14.06 6.76
C SER A 141 -9.70 -13.59 8.22
N SER A 142 -9.07 -12.46 8.57
CA SER A 142 -9.11 -11.93 9.94
C SER A 142 -10.47 -11.28 10.26
N LEU A 143 -11.10 -10.62 9.29
CA LEU A 143 -12.42 -10.04 9.43
C LEU A 143 -13.53 -11.10 9.43
N ASP A 144 -13.41 -12.09 8.54
CA ASP A 144 -14.35 -13.20 8.38
C ASP A 144 -13.62 -14.45 7.85
N GLY A 145 -13.35 -15.41 8.74
CA GLY A 145 -12.65 -16.65 8.42
C GLY A 145 -13.42 -17.60 7.49
N SER A 146 -14.68 -17.31 7.14
CA SER A 146 -15.43 -18.09 6.14
C SER A 146 -15.14 -17.69 4.70
N GLN A 147 -14.46 -16.54 4.49
CA GLN A 147 -14.16 -16.03 3.17
C GLN A 147 -13.09 -16.88 2.47
N GLN A 148 -13.40 -17.32 1.25
CA GLN A 148 -12.40 -17.96 0.40
C GLN A 148 -11.32 -16.95 -0.04
N PRO A 149 -10.05 -17.41 -0.18
CA PRO A 149 -8.97 -16.57 -0.67
C PRO A 149 -9.22 -16.17 -2.12
N ILE A 150 -8.90 -14.93 -2.44
CA ILE A 150 -8.87 -14.44 -3.81
C ILE A 150 -7.56 -14.90 -4.45
N ASN A 151 -7.62 -15.34 -5.70
CA ASN A 151 -6.47 -15.83 -6.48
C ASN A 151 -5.92 -14.81 -7.49
N ARG A 152 -6.56 -13.65 -7.61
CA ARG A 152 -6.16 -12.57 -8.52
C ARG A 152 -6.25 -11.22 -7.81
N GLN A 153 -5.21 -10.40 -7.96
CA GLN A 153 -5.22 -9.02 -7.47
C GLN A 153 -6.37 -8.24 -8.10
N LEU A 154 -7.09 -7.47 -7.28
CA LEU A 154 -8.12 -6.54 -7.73
C LEU A 154 -7.52 -5.13 -7.71
N GLY A 155 -7.35 -4.53 -8.89
CA GLY A 155 -6.67 -3.24 -9.05
C GLY A 155 -5.14 -3.37 -9.16
N GLY A 156 -4.45 -2.23 -9.09
CA GLY A 156 -3.05 -2.09 -9.47
C GLY A 156 -2.91 -1.71 -10.95
N PRO A 157 -1.73 -1.21 -11.39
CA PRO A 157 -1.47 -1.04 -12.81
C PRO A 157 -1.63 -2.39 -13.53
N PRO A 158 -2.07 -2.41 -14.80
CA PRO A 158 -2.22 -3.66 -15.52
C PRO A 158 -0.88 -4.42 -15.56
N PRO A 159 -0.91 -5.76 -15.62
CA PRO A 159 0.30 -6.53 -15.84
C PRO A 159 0.99 -5.98 -17.09
N TRP A 160 2.30 -5.72 -17.01
CA TRP A 160 3.12 -5.09 -18.06
C TRP A 160 3.04 -5.75 -19.45
N SER A 161 2.39 -6.91 -19.58
CA SER A 161 1.94 -7.47 -20.86
C SER A 161 0.98 -6.56 -21.63
N GLU A 162 0.33 -5.61 -20.97
CA GLU A 162 -0.70 -4.73 -21.56
C GLU A 162 -0.21 -3.27 -21.75
N ILE A 163 1.01 -2.93 -21.31
CA ILE A 163 1.61 -1.59 -21.43
C ILE A 163 2.89 -1.65 -22.26
N GLU A 164 2.84 -2.38 -23.36
CA GLU A 164 3.78 -2.11 -24.45
C GLU A 164 3.51 -0.66 -24.88
N PRO A 165 4.50 0.25 -24.94
CA PRO A 165 4.30 1.42 -25.78
C PRO A 165 3.96 0.86 -27.15
N TYR A 166 2.79 1.21 -27.68
CA TYR A 166 2.51 1.05 -29.09
C TYR A 166 3.65 1.78 -29.82
N VAL A 167 4.69 1.04 -30.19
CA VAL A 167 5.69 1.48 -31.14
C VAL A 167 5.04 1.16 -32.48
N PRO A 168 4.42 2.12 -33.20
CA PRO A 168 4.07 1.84 -34.58
C PRO A 168 5.36 1.43 -35.27
N THR A 169 5.35 0.25 -35.90
CA THR A 169 6.47 -0.24 -36.68
C THR A 169 6.91 0.87 -37.64
N PRO A 170 8.19 1.31 -37.63
CA PRO A 170 8.65 2.26 -38.63
C PRO A 170 8.63 1.56 -40.01
N GLY A 171 7.62 1.87 -40.81
CA GLY A 171 7.44 1.44 -42.21
C GLY A 171 5.95 1.20 -42.49
N ALA A 172 5.29 1.92 -43.40
CA ALA A 172 5.72 2.18 -44.75
C ALA A 172 5.71 3.67 -45.10
N ALA A 173 6.86 4.17 -45.55
CA ALA A 173 6.86 5.22 -46.55
C ALA A 173 6.36 4.59 -47.86
N ASP A 174 5.24 5.09 -48.36
CA ASP A 174 4.87 5.03 -49.78
C ASP A 174 4.94 6.47 -50.33
#